data_AF-A0A061PF11-F1
#
_entry.id   AF-A0A061PF11-F1
#
_cell.length_a   1.000
_cell.length_b   1.000
_cell.length_c   1.000
_cell.angle_alpha   90.00
_cell.angle_beta   90.00
_cell.angle_gamma   90.00
#
_symmetry.space_group_name_H-M   'P 1'
#
loop_
_entity.id
_entity.type
_entity.pdbx_description
1 polymer ?
#
loop_
_entity_poly.entity_id
_entity_poly.type
_entity_poly.pdbx_seq_one_letter_code
_entity_poly.pdbx_strand_id
1 'polypeptide(L)'
;MKLPLSEEEKRQLRKAKRRIADVKSIPTAELTDLLQISKERAKELKALSKFQQIPSIGYQLAEKLVYQLRIYSLQEMKTANPAILLSELELRLGVWTDPCVEDQIHCVVHHANYPNSEKQWHHFTSIRKQYRTEHGYPANRPQTAWYESIGRKDER
;
A
#
# COMPACT_ATOMS: atom_id res chain seq x y z
N MET A 1 -10.86 -1.00 -8.62
CA MET A 1 -10.41 -0.94 -7.21
C MET A 1 -10.81 -2.23 -6.51
N LYS A 2 -9.92 -2.80 -5.69
CA LYS A 2 -10.15 -4.05 -4.95
C LYS A 2 -10.05 -3.79 -3.45
N LEU A 3 -11.00 -4.29 -2.66
CA LEU A 3 -10.91 -4.32 -1.20
C LEU A 3 -11.16 -5.75 -0.71
N PRO A 4 -10.43 -6.22 0.32
CA PRO A 4 -10.53 -7.58 0.82
C PRO A 4 -11.71 -7.68 1.80
N LEU A 5 -12.91 -7.41 1.30
CA LEU A 5 -14.12 -7.42 2.13
C LEU A 5 -14.57 -8.86 2.43
N SER A 6 -14.98 -9.12 3.67
CA SER A 6 -15.68 -10.35 4.04
C SER A 6 -17.07 -10.43 3.38
N GLU A 7 -17.68 -11.61 3.32
CA GLU A 7 -19.04 -11.75 2.77
C GLU A 7 -20.07 -10.96 3.60
N GLU A 8 -19.84 -10.82 4.91
CA GLU A 8 -20.62 -9.96 5.79
C GLU A 8 -20.50 -8.48 5.39
N GLU A 9 -19.28 -7.96 5.31
CA GLU A 9 -18.98 -6.58 4.93
C GLU A 9 -19.59 -6.25 3.55
N LYS A 10 -19.49 -7.18 2.58
CA LYS A 10 -20.11 -7.04 1.25
C LYS A 10 -21.64 -6.98 1.34
N ARG A 11 -22.26 -7.80 2.19
CA ARG A 11 -23.73 -7.81 2.36
C ARG A 11 -24.22 -6.51 2.97
N GLN A 12 -23.51 -5.97 3.96
CA GLN A 12 -23.87 -4.70 4.60
C GLN A 12 -23.75 -3.52 3.61
N LEU A 13 -22.70 -3.46 2.78
CA LEU A 13 -22.61 -2.47 1.70
C LEU A 13 -23.81 -2.50 0.75
N ARG A 14 -24.19 -3.71 0.29
CA ARG A 14 -25.34 -3.89 -0.59
C ARG A 14 -26.65 -3.44 0.07
N LYS A 15 -26.86 -3.81 1.35
CA LYS A 15 -28.02 -3.39 2.13
C LYS A 15 -28.12 -1.87 2.26
N ALA A 16 -26.99 -1.20 2.46
CA ALA A 16 -26.88 0.26 2.50
C ALA A 16 -26.88 0.93 1.11
N LYS A 17 -27.02 0.16 0.01
CA LYS A 17 -26.96 0.64 -1.38
C LYS A 17 -25.68 1.46 -1.68
N ARG A 18 -24.56 1.10 -1.05
CA ARG A 18 -23.24 1.72 -1.28
C ARG A 18 -22.38 0.83 -2.17
N ARG A 19 -21.58 1.44 -3.04
CA ARG A 19 -20.61 0.72 -3.87
C ARG A 19 -19.26 0.65 -3.17
N ILE A 20 -18.45 -0.34 -3.53
CA ILE A 20 -17.07 -0.46 -3.03
C ILE A 20 -16.25 0.81 -3.31
N ALA A 21 -16.51 1.48 -4.44
CA ALA A 21 -15.87 2.74 -4.85
C ALA A 21 -16.14 3.91 -3.89
N ASP A 22 -17.24 3.85 -3.13
CA ASP A 22 -17.66 4.93 -2.24
C ASP A 22 -16.94 4.83 -0.87
N VAL A 23 -16.27 3.70 -0.54
CA VAL A 23 -15.60 3.48 0.76
C VAL A 23 -14.59 4.58 1.12
N LYS A 24 -13.87 5.14 0.14
CA LYS A 24 -12.91 6.24 0.37
C LYS A 24 -13.54 7.51 0.93
N SER A 25 -14.81 7.80 0.58
CA SER A 25 -15.51 9.04 0.95
C SER A 25 -16.38 8.89 2.19
N ILE A 26 -16.70 7.67 2.62
CA ILE A 26 -17.47 7.43 3.85
C ILE A 26 -16.58 7.77 5.07
N PRO A 27 -17.04 8.62 6.02
CA PRO A 27 -16.38 8.87 7.29
C PRO A 27 -16.08 7.58 8.05
N THR A 28 -14.98 7.52 8.81
CA THR A 28 -14.56 6.26 9.46
C THR A 28 -15.59 5.76 10.47
N ALA A 29 -16.23 6.67 11.22
CA ALA A 29 -17.30 6.32 12.16
C ALA A 29 -18.52 5.74 11.43
N GLU A 30 -18.99 6.40 10.37
CA GLU A 30 -20.09 5.90 9.54
C GLU A 30 -19.75 4.53 8.93
N LEU A 31 -18.50 4.31 8.51
CA LEU A 31 -18.09 3.03 7.93
C LEU A 31 -18.09 1.90 8.97
N THR A 32 -17.67 2.19 10.21
CA THR A 32 -17.75 1.27 11.36
C THR A 32 -19.21 0.86 11.58
N ASP A 33 -20.13 1.82 11.66
CA ASP A 33 -21.54 1.55 11.91
C ASP A 33 -22.20 0.84 10.72
N LEU A 34 -21.88 1.25 9.49
CA LEU A 34 -22.47 0.68 8.28
C LEU A 34 -22.05 -0.78 8.10
N LEU A 35 -20.77 -1.10 8.30
CA LEU A 35 -20.24 -2.45 8.09
C LEU A 35 -20.23 -3.33 9.35
N GLN A 36 -20.55 -2.76 10.52
CA GLN A 36 -20.49 -3.44 11.81
C GLN A 36 -19.08 -4.00 12.09
N ILE A 37 -18.05 -3.17 11.85
CA ILE A 37 -16.63 -3.54 11.98
C ILE A 37 -15.90 -2.65 12.98
N SER A 38 -14.74 -3.08 13.46
CA SER A 38 -13.90 -2.25 14.32
C SER A 38 -13.42 -0.96 13.63
N LYS A 39 -13.05 0.03 14.45
CA LYS A 39 -12.46 1.29 13.96
C LYS A 39 -11.15 1.04 13.21
N GLU A 40 -10.37 0.07 13.66
CA GLU A 40 -9.11 -0.35 13.05
C GLU A 40 -9.36 -0.92 11.65
N ARG A 41 -10.33 -1.85 11.53
CA ARG A 41 -10.72 -2.43 10.24
C ARG A 41 -11.26 -1.36 9.28
N ALA A 42 -12.06 -0.42 9.78
CA ALA A 42 -12.54 0.70 8.98
C ALA A 42 -11.39 1.60 8.48
N LYS A 43 -10.36 1.86 9.31
CA LYS A 43 -9.14 2.57 8.90
C LYS A 43 -8.39 1.83 7.79
N GLU A 44 -8.19 0.53 7.94
CA GLU A 44 -7.53 -0.33 6.93
C GLU A 44 -8.24 -0.24 5.58
N LEU A 45 -9.55 -0.47 5.54
CA LEU A 45 -10.34 -0.44 4.30
C LEU A 45 -10.29 0.93 3.62
N LYS A 46 -10.35 2.02 4.40
CA LYS A 46 -10.22 3.37 3.87
C LYS A 46 -8.83 3.65 3.32
N ALA A 47 -7.78 3.24 4.04
CA ALA A 47 -6.41 3.41 3.59
C ALA A 47 -6.16 2.67 2.27
N LEU A 48 -6.57 1.40 2.20
CA LEU A 48 -6.51 0.60 0.98
C LEU A 48 -7.22 1.27 -0.20
N SER A 49 -8.41 1.81 0.05
CA SER A 49 -9.21 2.49 -0.98
C SER A 49 -8.54 3.79 -1.45
N LYS A 50 -7.96 4.57 -0.53
CA LYS A 50 -7.26 5.83 -0.83
C LYS A 50 -5.98 5.63 -1.63
N PHE A 51 -5.11 4.69 -1.23
CA PHE A 51 -3.86 4.45 -1.96
C PHE A 51 -4.11 3.98 -3.40
N GLN A 52 -5.18 3.19 -3.62
CA GLN A 52 -5.58 2.74 -4.96
C GLN A 52 -6.20 3.85 -5.84
N GLN A 53 -6.36 5.09 -5.34
CA GLN A 53 -6.74 6.23 -6.18
C GLN A 53 -5.54 6.85 -6.90
N ILE A 54 -4.33 6.56 -6.45
CA ILE A 54 -3.11 7.08 -7.06
C ILE A 54 -2.92 6.39 -8.42
N PRO A 55 -2.67 7.14 -9.52
CA PRO A 55 -2.39 6.58 -10.82
C PRO A 55 -1.35 5.47 -10.75
N SER A 56 -1.61 4.36 -11.44
CA SER A 56 -0.76 3.17 -11.50
C SER A 56 -0.52 2.41 -10.18
N ILE A 57 -1.18 2.79 -9.07
CA ILE A 57 -1.07 2.10 -7.79
C ILE A 57 -2.23 1.12 -7.59
N GLY A 58 -1.90 -0.17 -7.60
CA GLY A 58 -2.85 -1.25 -7.40
C GLY A 58 -2.98 -1.74 -5.96
N TYR A 59 -3.84 -2.74 -5.76
CA TYR A 59 -4.09 -3.37 -4.46
C TYR A 59 -2.81 -3.95 -3.82
N GLN A 60 -1.93 -4.57 -4.60
CA GLN A 60 -0.74 -5.25 -4.06
C GLN A 60 0.21 -4.31 -3.31
N LEU A 61 0.40 -3.07 -3.77
CA LEU A 61 1.18 -2.09 -3.03
C LEU A 61 0.37 -1.54 -1.86
N ALA A 62 -0.90 -1.17 -2.09
CA ALA A 62 -1.75 -0.63 -1.04
C ALA A 62 -1.81 -1.58 0.18
N GLU A 63 -1.90 -2.87 -0.07
CA GLU A 63 -1.85 -3.92 0.95
C GLU A 63 -0.54 -3.91 1.75
N LYS A 64 0.61 -3.80 1.08
CA LYS A 64 1.92 -3.72 1.73
C LYS A 64 2.04 -2.48 2.62
N LEU A 65 1.60 -1.32 2.12
CA LEU A 65 1.59 -0.08 2.89
C LEU A 65 0.72 -0.20 4.15
N VAL A 66 -0.49 -0.76 4.01
CA VAL A 66 -1.47 -0.82 5.11
C VAL A 66 -1.18 -1.92 6.11
N TYR A 67 -0.87 -3.15 5.66
CA TYR A 67 -0.74 -4.30 6.55
C TYR A 67 0.68 -4.55 7.01
N GLN A 68 1.69 -4.33 6.16
CA GLN A 68 3.09 -4.56 6.53
C GLN A 68 3.66 -3.32 7.21
N LEU A 69 3.55 -2.16 6.56
CA LEU A 69 4.12 -0.91 7.08
C LEU A 69 3.19 -0.16 8.05
N ARG A 70 1.92 -0.59 8.19
CA ARG A 70 0.94 0.04 9.10
C ARG A 70 0.69 1.53 8.81
N ILE A 71 0.76 1.91 7.54
CA ILE A 71 0.52 3.28 7.07
C ILE A 71 -0.94 3.40 6.63
N TYR A 72 -1.67 4.36 7.20
CA TYR A 72 -3.13 4.46 7.01
C TYR A 72 -3.58 5.72 6.27
N SER A 73 -2.66 6.63 5.93
CA SER A 73 -2.99 7.90 5.30
C SER A 73 -1.90 8.43 4.36
N LEU A 74 -2.29 9.28 3.41
CA LEU A 74 -1.34 10.04 2.60
C LEU A 74 -0.55 11.05 3.43
N GLN A 75 -1.06 11.48 4.58
CA GLN A 75 -0.37 12.45 5.42
C GLN A 75 0.93 11.85 5.99
N GLU A 76 0.91 10.58 6.39
CA GLU A 76 2.10 9.83 6.84
C GLU A 76 3.14 9.68 5.72
N MET A 77 2.71 9.70 4.46
CA MET A 77 3.60 9.56 3.30
C MET A 77 4.32 10.85 2.92
N LYS A 78 3.84 12.03 3.35
CA LYS A 78 4.40 13.32 2.90
C LYS A 78 5.87 13.50 3.25
N THR A 79 6.26 13.05 4.43
CA THR A 79 7.62 13.17 4.97
C THR A 79 8.39 11.86 4.95
N ALA A 80 7.82 10.81 4.36
CA ALA A 80 8.45 9.50 4.32
C ALA A 80 9.59 9.46 3.30
N ASN A 81 10.67 8.74 3.63
CA ASN A 81 11.73 8.44 2.69
C ASN A 81 11.44 7.10 1.98
N PRO A 82 11.27 7.08 0.65
CA PRO A 82 10.93 5.86 -0.09
C PRO A 82 11.94 4.71 0.07
N ALA A 83 13.23 5.03 0.11
CA ALA A 83 14.28 4.02 0.23
C ALA A 83 14.27 3.36 1.62
N ILE A 84 14.01 4.14 2.68
CA ILE A 84 13.86 3.64 4.05
C ILE A 84 12.61 2.77 4.15
N LEU A 85 11.48 3.24 3.62
CA LEU A 85 10.23 2.46 3.63
C LEU A 85 10.36 1.13 2.87
N LEU A 86 11.09 1.10 1.75
CA LEU A 86 11.38 -0.15 1.05
C LEU A 86 12.18 -1.10 1.96
N SER A 87 13.25 -0.61 2.59
CA SER A 87 14.08 -1.43 3.47
C SER A 87 13.28 -1.98 4.66
N GLU A 88 12.44 -1.15 5.30
CA GLU A 88 11.53 -1.61 6.35
C GLU A 88 10.54 -2.66 5.85
N LEU A 89 9.99 -2.47 4.64
CA LEU A 89 9.06 -3.41 4.03
C LEU A 89 9.73 -4.77 3.77
N GLU A 90 10.92 -4.76 3.16
CA GLU A 90 11.67 -5.99 2.87
C GLU A 90 12.04 -6.73 4.16
N LEU A 91 12.46 -6.01 5.21
CA LEU A 91 12.72 -6.61 6.52
C LEU A 91 11.48 -7.28 7.12
N ARG A 92 10.31 -6.65 7.03
CA ARG A 92 9.04 -7.23 7.51
C ARG A 92 8.59 -8.44 6.69
N LEU A 93 8.88 -8.44 5.40
CA LEU A 93 8.59 -9.56 4.51
C LEU A 93 9.61 -10.70 4.63
N GLY A 94 10.82 -10.42 5.16
CA GLY A 94 11.93 -11.37 5.22
C GLY A 94 12.54 -11.71 3.86
N VAL A 95 12.19 -10.96 2.82
CA VAL A 95 12.65 -11.15 1.43
C VAL A 95 12.88 -9.79 0.78
N TRP A 96 13.78 -9.74 -0.20
CA TRP A 96 13.89 -8.57 -1.06
C TRP A 96 12.85 -8.60 -2.18
N THR A 97 12.34 -7.43 -2.55
CA THR A 97 11.22 -7.27 -3.50
C THR A 97 11.67 -6.69 -4.83
N ASP A 98 10.81 -6.78 -5.86
CA ASP A 98 11.09 -6.17 -7.15
C ASP A 98 11.41 -4.67 -7.04
N PRO A 99 12.39 -4.16 -7.82
CA PRO A 99 12.77 -2.75 -7.77
C PRO A 99 11.63 -1.77 -8.07
N CYS A 100 10.61 -2.20 -8.82
CA CYS A 100 9.44 -1.35 -9.13
C CYS A 100 8.60 -1.03 -7.89
N VAL A 101 8.74 -1.78 -6.79
CA VAL A 101 8.06 -1.47 -5.52
C VAL A 101 8.57 -0.16 -4.95
N GLU A 102 9.87 0.12 -5.03
CA GLU A 102 10.43 1.40 -4.60
C GLU A 102 9.96 2.56 -5.48
N ASP A 103 9.92 2.37 -6.80
CA ASP A 103 9.36 3.35 -7.75
C ASP A 103 7.90 3.68 -7.41
N GLN A 104 7.12 2.67 -7.03
CA GLN A 104 5.75 2.84 -6.57
C GLN A 104 5.66 3.60 -5.24
N ILE A 105 6.55 3.35 -4.27
CA ILE A 105 6.60 4.11 -3.01
C ILE A 105 6.93 5.58 -3.29
N HIS A 106 7.91 5.86 -4.16
CA HIS A 106 8.20 7.23 -4.63
C HIS A 106 6.97 7.91 -5.21
N CYS A 107 6.20 7.21 -6.03
CA CYS A 107 4.96 7.71 -6.60
C CYS A 107 3.94 8.09 -5.51
N VAL A 108 3.76 7.25 -4.50
CA VAL A 108 2.84 7.51 -3.39
C VAL A 108 3.29 8.74 -2.58
N VAL A 109 4.58 8.84 -2.24
CA VAL A 109 5.14 10.02 -1.54
C VAL A 109 4.98 11.29 -2.36
N HIS A 110 5.19 11.21 -3.68
CA HIS A 110 4.97 12.34 -4.57
C HIS A 110 3.50 12.78 -4.57
N HIS A 111 2.55 11.85 -4.74
CA HIS A 111 1.13 12.16 -4.73
C HIS A 111 0.61 12.66 -3.39
N ALA A 112 1.21 12.22 -2.28
CA ALA A 112 0.91 12.77 -0.97
C ALA A 112 1.21 14.28 -0.88
N ASN A 113 2.27 14.73 -1.56
CA ASN A 113 2.68 16.13 -1.62
C ASN A 113 2.04 16.91 -2.79
N TYR A 114 1.69 16.22 -3.88
CA TYR A 114 1.13 16.78 -5.11
C TYR A 114 -0.11 15.99 -5.55
N PRO A 115 -1.28 16.14 -4.89
CA PRO A 115 -2.44 15.27 -5.09
C PRO A 115 -3.06 15.28 -6.49
N ASN A 116 -2.79 16.33 -7.28
CA ASN A 116 -3.29 16.49 -8.65
C ASN A 116 -2.27 16.07 -9.71
N SER A 117 -1.12 15.51 -9.31
CA SER A 117 -0.12 15.04 -10.26
C SER A 117 -0.67 13.87 -11.08
N GLU A 118 -0.35 13.79 -12.37
CA GLU A 118 -0.70 12.61 -13.19
C GLU A 118 0.44 11.60 -13.26
N LYS A 119 1.53 11.84 -12.50
CA LYS A 119 2.70 10.97 -12.54
C LYS A 119 2.35 9.55 -12.07
N GLN A 120 2.86 8.58 -12.82
CA GLN A 120 2.78 7.15 -12.54
C GLN A 120 4.12 6.64 -11.99
N TRP A 121 4.14 5.43 -11.43
CA TRP A 121 5.32 4.90 -10.75
C TRP A 121 6.57 4.85 -11.63
N HIS A 122 6.43 4.52 -12.92
CA HIS A 122 7.58 4.40 -13.83
C HIS A 122 8.28 5.73 -14.12
N HIS A 123 7.61 6.87 -13.88
CA HIS A 123 8.26 8.19 -13.93
C HIS A 123 9.30 8.40 -12.83
N PHE A 124 9.37 7.54 -11.82
CA PHE A 124 10.31 7.63 -10.70
C PHE A 124 11.49 6.67 -10.81
N THR A 125 11.55 5.84 -11.87
CA THR A 125 12.61 4.84 -12.06
C THR A 125 14.01 5.48 -12.17
N SER A 126 14.15 6.64 -12.81
CA SER A 126 15.43 7.34 -12.90
C SER A 126 15.91 7.83 -11.53
N ILE A 127 15.00 8.37 -10.72
CA ILE A 127 15.27 8.85 -9.36
C ILE A 127 15.78 7.70 -8.48
N ARG A 128 15.06 6.57 -8.49
CA ARG A 128 15.49 5.37 -7.75
C ARG A 128 16.87 4.89 -8.22
N LYS A 129 17.08 4.76 -9.53
CA LYS A 129 18.35 4.26 -10.08
C LYS A 129 19.52 5.14 -9.63
N GLN A 130 19.38 6.46 -9.73
CA GLN A 130 20.39 7.40 -9.26
C GLN A 130 20.68 7.19 -7.77
N TYR A 131 19.64 7.18 -6.92
CA TYR A 131 19.80 6.97 -5.49
C TYR A 131 20.52 5.66 -5.15
N ARG A 132 20.16 4.56 -5.83
CA ARG A 132 20.75 3.23 -5.61
C ARG A 132 22.17 3.11 -6.17
N THR A 133 22.54 3.89 -7.18
CA THR A 133 23.95 3.98 -7.63
C THR A 133 24.81 4.68 -6.58
N GLU A 134 24.29 5.72 -5.94
CA GLU A 134 25.04 6.51 -4.95
C GLU A 134 25.11 5.82 -3.57
N HIS A 135 24.03 5.17 -3.13
CA HIS A 135 23.88 4.67 -1.75
C HIS A 135 23.79 3.15 -1.64
N GLY A 136 23.55 2.43 -2.73
CA GLY A 136 23.31 1.00 -2.72
C GLY A 136 22.06 0.58 -1.91
N TYR A 137 22.09 -0.65 -1.41
CA TYR A 137 21.10 -1.19 -0.48
C TYR A 137 21.73 -1.36 0.91
N PRO A 138 20.94 -1.29 2.00
CA PRO A 138 21.49 -1.45 3.35
C PRO A 138 22.04 -2.86 3.56
N ALA A 139 23.06 -2.98 4.41
CA ALA A 139 23.74 -4.25 4.67
C ALA A 139 22.83 -5.34 5.27
N ASN A 140 21.76 -4.95 5.97
CA ASN A 140 20.79 -5.86 6.56
C ASN A 140 19.64 -6.25 5.61
N ARG A 141 19.71 -5.91 4.32
CA ARG A 141 18.69 -6.32 3.35
C ARG A 141 18.59 -7.86 3.30
N PRO A 142 17.37 -8.43 3.32
CA PRO A 142 17.20 -9.86 3.14
C PRO A 142 17.84 -10.36 1.84
N GLN A 143 18.41 -11.57 1.87
CA GLN A 143 19.11 -12.17 0.73
C GLN A 143 18.17 -13.01 -0.16
N THR A 144 17.13 -13.60 0.44
CA THR A 144 16.13 -14.40 -0.28
C THR A 144 15.27 -13.51 -1.17
N ALA A 145 15.10 -13.91 -2.44
CA ALA A 145 14.24 -13.19 -3.36
C ALA A 145 12.75 -13.45 -3.07
N TRP A 146 11.87 -12.48 -3.33
CA TRP A 146 10.43 -12.65 -3.05
C TRP A 146 9.80 -13.85 -3.76
N TYR A 147 10.20 -14.15 -5.01
CA TYR A 147 9.64 -15.27 -5.77
C TYR A 147 10.07 -16.64 -5.25
N GLU A 148 11.21 -16.74 -4.55
CA GLU A 148 11.66 -17.97 -3.91
C GLU A 148 10.81 -18.33 -2.69
N SER A 149 10.15 -17.33 -2.08
CA SER A 149 9.26 -17.56 -0.93
C SER A 149 7.89 -18.10 -1.32
N ILE A 150 7.45 -17.90 -2.57
CA ILE A 150 6.13 -18.34 -3.05
C ILE A 150 6.09 -19.87 -3.22
N GLY A 151 7.23 -20.49 -3.54
CA GLY A 151 7.36 -21.95 -3.67
C GLY A 151 7.47 -22.73 -2.35
N ARG A 152 7.49 -22.06 -1.18
CA ARG A 152 7.58 -22.72 0.14
C ARG A 152 6.23 -22.92 0.84
N LYS A 153 5.11 -22.68 0.16
CA LYS A 153 3.77 -22.75 0.75
C LYS A 153 3.24 -24.18 1.01
N ASP A 154 3.99 -25.22 0.66
CA ASP A 154 3.54 -26.61 0.77
C ASP A 154 4.21 -27.41 1.92
N GLU A 155 4.96 -26.77 2.83
CA GLU A 155 5.67 -27.47 3.93
C GLU A 155 5.33 -26.98 5.36
N ARG A 156 4.11 -26.47 5.59
CA ARG A 156 3.64 -26.21 6.97
C ARG A 156 2.22 -26.68 7.23
#